data_AF-A0A812P8U6-F1
#
_entry.id   AF-A0A812P8U6-F1
#
_cell.length_a   1.000
_cell.length_b   1.000
_cell.length_c   1.000
_cell.angle_alpha   90.00
_cell.angle_beta   90.00
_cell.angle_gamma   90.00
#
_symmetry.space_group_name_H-M   'P 1'
#
loop_
_entity.id
_entity.type
_entity.pdbx_description
1 polymer ?
#
loop_
_entity_poly.entity_id
_entity_poly.type
_entity_poly.pdbx_seq_one_letter_code
_entity_poly.pdbx_strand_id
1 'polypeptide(L)'
;INSSRASDLEYVFVNPKTVFTRSFLDYHGMLQFRGHISVHAINFAQKEVMWKDDNEHARWQLEYSIAQLDLNVLQVSDIMMWCDFSDKDTENRCMSICLEKPLADDFVQEYHKWFQFNVITAKEAKSMYEIVIDGHEKVSSRCSTATPAHGGRPRKDGTVKKRTNGWFLAVHPESGLIVGVQEMIHPENNDLAVGMLQDAAELLPALDCIIYDRMCCALQAVRKSDMLQDVKYFCVDKFHAHGHGTNCPCSPLVHKKLDKRLRDVNTSVAEQTFASFRNYARTFNAMSPQTSFFYVLLYVQKHNELIRKNSVSHLSPFGSGMLAEASSLHGDASSVLEVGSSMR
;
A
#
# COMPACT_ATOMS: atom_id res chain seq x y z
N ILE A 1 -6.57 -20.14 20.10
CA ILE A 1 -7.46 -19.87 18.94
C ILE A 1 -8.57 -20.92 18.97
N ASN A 2 -9.85 -20.54 18.83
CA ASN A 2 -10.96 -21.48 18.89
C ASN A 2 -11.34 -22.10 17.51
N SER A 3 -10.76 -21.61 16.42
CA SER A 3 -10.89 -22.19 15.07
C SER A 3 -9.63 -21.93 14.24
N SER A 4 -9.22 -22.89 13.40
CA SER A 4 -8.16 -22.70 12.39
C SER A 4 -8.61 -21.82 11.22
N ARG A 5 -9.92 -21.62 11.06
CA ARG A 5 -10.53 -20.76 10.04
C ARG A 5 -10.75 -19.35 10.54
N ALA A 6 -10.34 -18.38 9.75
CA ALA A 6 -10.56 -16.97 10.04
C ALA A 6 -12.06 -16.62 9.97
N SER A 7 -12.83 -17.28 9.10
CA SER A 7 -14.29 -17.07 8.98
C SER A 7 -15.04 -17.42 10.27
N ASP A 8 -14.61 -18.48 10.95
CA ASP A 8 -15.30 -19.09 12.09
C ASP A 8 -14.74 -18.60 13.43
N LEU A 9 -13.77 -17.69 13.38
CA LEU A 9 -13.11 -17.15 14.55
C LEU A 9 -14.01 -16.13 15.25
N GLU A 10 -14.41 -16.43 16.48
CA GLU A 10 -15.17 -15.51 17.34
C GLU A 10 -14.25 -14.80 18.35
N TYR A 11 -13.20 -15.50 18.80
CA TYR A 11 -12.30 -15.03 19.85
C TYR A 11 -10.83 -15.25 19.49
N VAL A 12 -10.00 -14.26 19.76
CA VAL A 12 -8.54 -14.34 19.68
C VAL A 12 -7.97 -14.39 21.09
N PHE A 13 -7.40 -15.53 21.45
CA PHE A 13 -6.73 -15.75 22.72
C PHE A 13 -5.25 -15.42 22.56
N VAL A 14 -4.79 -14.41 23.29
CA VAL A 14 -3.36 -14.05 23.34
C VAL A 14 -2.65 -14.89 24.39
N ASN A 15 -3.32 -15.14 25.51
CA ASN A 15 -2.86 -15.98 26.59
C ASN A 15 -4.07 -16.51 27.39
N PRO A 16 -3.89 -17.38 28.40
CA PRO A 16 -5.01 -17.93 29.17
C PRO A 16 -5.88 -16.91 29.92
N LYS A 17 -5.42 -15.67 30.09
CA LYS A 17 -6.08 -14.60 30.85
C LYS A 17 -6.60 -13.46 29.96
N THR A 18 -6.09 -13.34 28.73
CA THR A 18 -6.47 -12.26 27.80
C THR A 18 -7.05 -12.82 26.52
N VAL A 19 -8.27 -12.38 26.22
CA VAL A 19 -9.02 -12.72 25.02
C VAL A 19 -9.68 -11.47 24.45
N PHE A 20 -9.73 -11.37 23.12
CA PHE A 20 -10.45 -10.33 22.41
C PHE A 20 -11.52 -10.95 21.52
N THR A 21 -12.68 -10.31 21.42
CA THR A 21 -13.67 -10.69 20.40
C THR A 21 -13.17 -10.25 19.03
N ARG A 22 -13.50 -11.02 18.00
CA ARG A 22 -13.22 -10.63 16.61
C ARG A 22 -13.87 -9.28 16.26
N SER A 23 -15.11 -9.07 16.68
CA SER A 23 -15.82 -7.80 16.42
C SER A 23 -15.09 -6.59 16.99
N PHE A 24 -14.48 -6.72 18.17
CA PHE A 24 -13.66 -5.67 18.77
C PHE A 24 -12.42 -5.39 17.93
N LEU A 25 -11.70 -6.44 17.53
CA LEU A 25 -10.48 -6.32 16.71
C LEU A 25 -10.80 -5.74 15.32
N ASP A 26 -11.85 -6.21 14.65
CA ASP A 26 -12.25 -5.70 13.33
C ASP A 26 -12.61 -4.20 13.42
N TYR A 27 -13.39 -3.80 14.43
CA TYR A 27 -13.76 -2.40 14.64
C TYR A 27 -12.53 -1.51 14.89
N HIS A 28 -11.68 -1.89 15.85
CA HIS A 28 -10.51 -1.10 16.21
C HIS A 28 -9.43 -1.13 15.12
N GLY A 29 -9.27 -2.23 14.39
CA GLY A 29 -8.39 -2.35 13.24
C GLY A 29 -8.84 -1.44 12.08
N MET A 30 -10.15 -1.33 11.82
CA MET A 30 -10.70 -0.38 10.84
C MET A 30 -10.49 1.07 11.26
N LEU A 31 -10.67 1.37 12.55
CA LEU A 31 -10.33 2.68 13.09
C LEU A 31 -8.86 2.99 12.83
N GLN A 32 -7.94 2.13 13.26
CA GLN A 32 -6.49 2.31 13.05
C GLN A 32 -6.14 2.52 11.58
N PHE A 33 -6.74 1.75 10.68
CA PHE A 33 -6.52 1.90 9.24
C PHE A 33 -6.99 3.27 8.70
N ARG A 34 -8.04 3.89 9.24
CA ARG A 34 -8.57 5.19 8.76
C ARG A 34 -7.78 6.43 9.25
N GLY A 35 -6.61 6.25 9.86
CA GLY A 35 -5.64 7.32 10.06
C GLY A 35 -5.89 8.25 11.26
N HIS A 36 -5.38 9.48 11.18
CA HIS A 36 -5.09 10.41 12.30
C HIS A 36 -6.23 10.63 13.32
N ILE A 37 -7.49 10.56 12.90
CA ILE A 37 -8.65 10.73 13.80
C ILE A 37 -8.76 9.56 14.79
N SER A 38 -8.38 8.34 14.38
CA SER A 38 -8.56 7.15 15.18
C SER A 38 -7.47 6.88 16.20
N VAL A 39 -6.20 7.16 15.89
CA VAL A 39 -5.11 6.95 16.85
C VAL A 39 -5.29 7.89 18.04
N HIS A 40 -5.74 9.12 17.79
CA HIS A 40 -6.10 10.05 18.87
C HIS A 40 -7.39 9.65 19.58
N ALA A 41 -8.43 9.18 18.88
CA ALA A 41 -9.66 8.71 19.51
C ALA A 41 -9.46 7.43 20.33
N ILE A 42 -8.63 6.49 19.87
CA ILE A 42 -8.25 5.27 20.59
C ILE A 42 -7.39 5.63 21.80
N ASN A 43 -6.35 6.46 21.62
CA ASN A 43 -5.55 6.92 22.76
C ASN A 43 -6.38 7.73 23.76
N PHE A 44 -7.36 8.52 23.29
CA PHE A 44 -8.29 9.26 24.13
C PHE A 44 -9.20 8.31 24.90
N ALA A 45 -9.86 7.38 24.22
CA ALA A 45 -10.68 6.35 24.85
C ALA A 45 -9.87 5.53 25.87
N GLN A 46 -8.61 5.21 25.58
CA GLN A 46 -7.69 4.52 26.50
C GLN A 46 -7.25 5.38 27.69
N LYS A 47 -7.18 6.70 27.56
CA LYS A 47 -6.89 7.60 28.68
C LYS A 47 -8.06 7.72 29.65
N GLU A 48 -9.28 7.55 29.14
CA GLU A 48 -10.51 7.56 29.95
C GLU A 48 -10.79 6.19 30.61
N VAL A 49 -10.06 5.12 30.22
CA VAL A 49 -10.08 3.84 30.93
C VAL A 49 -9.21 3.96 32.18
N MET A 50 -9.79 3.69 33.35
CA MET A 50 -9.03 3.57 34.59
C MET A 50 -8.24 2.25 34.61
N TRP A 51 -6.99 2.31 34.19
CA TRP A 51 -6.01 1.25 34.41
C TRP A 51 -5.58 1.22 35.87
N LYS A 52 -5.31 0.04 36.43
CA LYS A 52 -4.80 -0.08 37.79
C LYS A 52 -3.42 0.56 37.94
N ASP A 53 -2.61 0.46 36.90
CA ASP A 53 -1.29 1.07 36.81
C ASP A 53 -0.82 1.17 35.33
N ASP A 54 0.32 1.83 35.12
CA ASP A 54 0.94 2.00 33.80
C ASP A 54 1.37 0.67 33.16
N ASN A 55 1.68 -0.36 33.97
CA ASN A 55 2.07 -1.67 33.45
C ASN A 55 0.88 -2.40 32.84
N GLU A 56 -0.31 -2.28 33.44
CA GLU A 56 -1.55 -2.83 32.91
C GLU A 56 -1.90 -2.17 31.57
N HIS A 57 -1.76 -0.85 31.46
CA HIS A 57 -1.96 -0.13 30.21
C HIS A 57 -0.96 -0.57 29.13
N ALA A 58 0.33 -0.66 29.45
CA ALA A 58 1.36 -1.12 28.51
C ALA A 58 1.13 -2.58 28.06
N ARG A 59 0.75 -3.46 29.00
CA ARG A 59 0.42 -4.86 28.71
C ARG A 59 -0.78 -4.95 27.76
N TRP A 60 -1.83 -4.17 28.00
CA TRP A 60 -3.01 -4.17 27.13
C TRP A 60 -2.65 -3.78 25.69
N GLN A 61 -1.82 -2.75 25.49
CA GLN A 61 -1.39 -2.33 24.15
C GLN A 61 -0.63 -3.43 23.42
N LEU A 62 0.25 -4.13 24.13
CA LEU A 62 1.00 -5.26 23.59
C LEU A 62 0.06 -6.42 23.23
N GLU A 63 -0.82 -6.82 24.16
CA GLU A 63 -1.76 -7.93 23.97
C GLU A 63 -2.75 -7.64 22.84
N TYR A 64 -3.29 -6.43 22.74
CA TYR A 64 -4.11 -6.00 21.61
C TYR A 64 -3.34 -6.10 20.29
N SER A 65 -2.09 -5.61 20.25
CA SER A 65 -1.29 -5.63 19.03
C SER A 65 -0.97 -7.05 18.56
N ILE A 66 -0.75 -7.98 19.50
CA ILE A 66 -0.58 -9.41 19.21
C ILE A 66 -1.88 -10.00 18.66
N ALA A 67 -3.01 -9.80 19.36
CA ALA A 67 -4.30 -10.30 18.90
C ALA A 67 -4.68 -9.80 17.50
N GLN A 68 -4.41 -8.51 17.23
CA GLN A 68 -4.64 -7.91 15.94
C GLN A 68 -3.74 -8.50 14.85
N LEU A 69 -2.47 -8.78 15.17
CA LEU A 69 -1.54 -9.43 14.25
C LEU A 69 -2.02 -10.85 13.93
N ASP A 70 -2.35 -11.65 14.93
CA ASP A 70 -2.80 -13.04 14.76
C ASP A 70 -4.07 -13.10 13.88
N LEU A 71 -5.04 -12.23 14.16
CA LEU A 71 -6.25 -12.13 13.34
C LEU A 71 -5.92 -11.78 11.89
N ASN A 72 -5.10 -10.76 11.66
CA ASN A 72 -4.74 -10.31 10.31
C ASN A 72 -3.97 -11.39 9.55
N VAL A 73 -3.05 -12.10 10.21
CA VAL A 73 -2.30 -13.21 9.61
C VAL A 73 -3.25 -14.31 9.19
N LEU A 74 -4.14 -14.76 10.08
CA LEU A 74 -5.13 -15.79 9.75
C LEU A 74 -6.07 -15.35 8.62
N GLN A 75 -6.55 -14.10 8.63
CA GLN A 75 -7.40 -13.57 7.56
C GLN A 75 -6.68 -13.58 6.20
N VAL A 76 -5.44 -13.10 6.17
CA VAL A 76 -4.62 -13.12 4.94
C VAL A 76 -4.37 -14.56 4.48
N SER A 77 -4.06 -15.48 5.40
CA SER A 77 -3.80 -16.88 5.09
C SER A 77 -5.02 -17.61 4.53
N ASP A 78 -6.11 -17.66 5.30
CA ASP A 78 -7.30 -18.48 5.03
C ASP A 78 -8.18 -17.87 3.93
N ILE A 79 -8.40 -16.55 3.97
CA ILE A 79 -9.38 -15.89 3.09
C ILE A 79 -8.74 -15.43 1.78
N MET A 80 -7.41 -15.25 1.74
CA MET A 80 -6.73 -14.66 0.58
C MET A 80 -5.71 -15.60 -0.06
N MET A 81 -4.66 -15.97 0.67
CA MET A 81 -3.54 -16.73 0.09
C MET A 81 -3.91 -18.17 -0.25
N TRP A 82 -4.69 -18.82 0.61
CA TRP A 82 -5.01 -20.23 0.52
C TRP A 82 -6.50 -20.49 0.33
N CYS A 83 -7.24 -19.51 -0.20
CA CYS A 83 -8.69 -19.65 -0.41
C CYS A 83 -9.04 -20.67 -1.50
N ASP A 84 -8.15 -20.89 -2.47
CA ASP A 84 -8.33 -21.86 -3.56
C ASP A 84 -7.88 -23.28 -3.19
N PHE A 85 -7.32 -23.47 -1.99
CA PHE A 85 -6.83 -24.77 -1.53
C PHE A 85 -8.00 -25.62 -1.03
N SER A 86 -7.81 -26.95 -0.98
CA SER A 86 -8.81 -27.81 -0.36
C SER A 86 -8.96 -27.47 1.13
N ASP A 87 -10.15 -27.66 1.68
CA ASP A 87 -10.42 -27.29 3.07
C ASP A 87 -9.43 -27.91 4.06
N LYS A 88 -9.05 -29.16 3.79
CA LYS A 88 -8.07 -29.91 4.58
C LYS A 88 -6.67 -29.32 4.48
N ASP A 89 -6.27 -28.87 3.28
CA ASP A 89 -4.94 -28.30 3.07
C ASP A 89 -4.83 -26.91 3.68
N THR A 90 -5.87 -26.08 3.55
CA THR A 90 -5.95 -24.77 4.19
C THR A 90 -5.90 -24.89 5.71
N GLU A 91 -6.65 -25.83 6.29
CA GLU A 91 -6.61 -26.11 7.73
C GLU A 91 -5.21 -26.55 8.18
N ASN A 92 -4.59 -27.51 7.49
CA ASN A 92 -3.24 -27.98 7.80
C ASN A 92 -2.21 -26.83 7.77
N ARG A 93 -2.32 -25.93 6.77
CA ARG A 93 -1.43 -24.77 6.65
C ARG A 93 -1.68 -23.74 7.74
N CYS A 94 -2.92 -23.40 8.04
CA CYS A 94 -3.25 -22.48 9.13
C CYS A 94 -2.75 -23.01 10.48
N MET A 95 -2.89 -24.32 10.73
CA MET A 95 -2.37 -24.97 11.94
C MET A 95 -0.84 -25.02 12.03
N SER A 96 -0.15 -24.83 10.90
CA SER A 96 1.33 -24.74 10.88
C SER A 96 1.86 -23.36 11.27
N ILE A 97 0.99 -22.33 11.35
CA ILE A 97 1.38 -20.98 11.76
C ILE A 97 1.74 -20.98 13.25
N CYS A 98 3.02 -20.69 13.54
CA CYS A 98 3.51 -20.54 14.90
C CYS A 98 3.09 -19.17 15.46
N LEU A 99 2.16 -19.13 16.41
CA LEU A 99 1.68 -17.86 16.99
C LEU A 99 2.74 -17.08 17.78
N GLU A 100 3.83 -17.74 18.21
CA GLU A 100 4.96 -17.04 18.83
C GLU A 100 5.80 -16.27 17.79
N LYS A 101 5.73 -16.68 16.52
CA LYS A 101 6.40 -16.05 15.38
C LYS A 101 5.54 -16.20 14.11
N PRO A 102 4.39 -15.52 14.03
CA PRO A 102 3.40 -15.76 12.98
C PRO A 102 3.85 -15.24 11.60
N LEU A 103 4.87 -14.37 11.59
CA LEU A 103 5.49 -13.81 10.39
C LEU A 103 6.90 -14.40 10.20
N ALA A 104 6.96 -15.71 9.98
CA ALA A 104 8.19 -16.35 9.53
C ALA A 104 8.62 -15.82 8.14
N ASP A 105 9.90 -15.91 7.81
CA ASP A 105 10.44 -15.25 6.61
C ASP A 105 9.85 -15.85 5.32
N ASP A 106 9.58 -17.16 5.31
CA ASP A 106 8.88 -17.88 4.26
C ASP A 106 7.43 -17.40 4.09
N PHE A 107 6.71 -17.19 5.19
CA PHE A 107 5.35 -16.66 5.15
C PHE A 107 5.29 -15.27 4.49
N VAL A 108 6.18 -14.36 4.90
CA VAL A 108 6.19 -13.00 4.36
C VAL A 108 6.56 -12.98 2.88
N GLN A 109 7.47 -13.85 2.45
CA GLN A 109 7.82 -14.02 1.04
C GLN A 109 6.68 -14.63 0.22
N GLU A 110 6.01 -15.67 0.74
CA GLU A 110 4.83 -16.27 0.10
C GLU A 110 3.72 -15.23 -0.06
N TYR A 111 3.49 -14.42 0.97
CA TYR A 111 2.50 -13.36 0.95
C TYR A 111 2.84 -12.25 -0.05
N HIS A 112 4.11 -11.83 -0.12
CA HIS A 112 4.55 -10.86 -1.13
C HIS A 112 4.33 -11.37 -2.54
N LYS A 113 4.72 -12.64 -2.79
CA LYS A 113 4.53 -13.28 -4.09
C LYS A 113 3.05 -13.37 -4.44
N TRP A 114 2.22 -13.87 -3.52
CA TRP A 114 0.77 -13.93 -3.71
C TRP A 114 0.20 -12.54 -4.02
N PHE A 115 0.63 -11.51 -3.28
CA PHE A 115 0.21 -10.14 -3.49
C PHE A 115 0.51 -9.66 -4.91
N GLN A 116 1.74 -9.86 -5.40
CA GLN A 116 2.13 -9.40 -6.75
C GLN A 116 1.25 -10.00 -7.85
N PHE A 117 0.84 -11.25 -7.71
CA PHE A 117 0.01 -11.92 -8.72
C PHE A 117 -1.50 -11.65 -8.58
N ASN A 118 -1.97 -11.20 -7.41
CA ASN A 118 -3.41 -11.12 -7.09
C ASN A 118 -3.90 -9.72 -6.72
N VAL A 119 -3.00 -8.73 -6.58
CA VAL A 119 -3.36 -7.37 -6.19
C VAL A 119 -4.27 -6.69 -7.21
N ILE A 120 -4.08 -6.96 -8.51
CA ILE A 120 -4.91 -6.49 -9.61
C ILE A 120 -5.63 -7.68 -10.26
N THR A 121 -6.92 -7.55 -10.52
CA THR A 121 -7.69 -8.59 -11.21
C THR A 121 -7.39 -8.60 -12.71
N ALA A 122 -7.54 -9.75 -13.37
CA ALA A 122 -7.37 -9.85 -14.82
C ALA A 122 -8.34 -8.94 -15.63
N LYS A 123 -9.47 -8.54 -15.03
CA LYS A 123 -10.39 -7.58 -15.65
C LYS A 123 -9.83 -6.15 -15.59
N GLU A 124 -9.33 -5.74 -14.42
CA GLU A 124 -8.70 -4.43 -14.22
C GLU A 124 -7.45 -4.28 -15.08
N ALA A 125 -6.58 -5.30 -15.11
CA ALA A 125 -5.32 -5.26 -15.84
C ALA A 125 -5.47 -5.00 -17.35
N LYS A 126 -6.60 -5.39 -17.95
CA LYS A 126 -6.87 -5.20 -19.40
C LYS A 126 -7.07 -3.75 -19.81
N SER A 127 -7.44 -2.87 -18.87
CA SER A 127 -7.71 -1.46 -19.13
C SER A 127 -6.67 -0.51 -18.54
N MET A 128 -5.63 -1.04 -17.90
CA MET A 128 -4.56 -0.24 -17.30
C MET A 128 -3.44 -0.02 -18.33
N TYR A 129 -3.47 1.11 -19.01
CA TYR A 129 -2.46 1.48 -20.02
C TYR A 129 -1.32 2.30 -19.44
N GLU A 130 -1.55 2.94 -18.29
CA GLU A 130 -0.61 3.84 -17.63
C GLU A 130 -0.31 3.40 -16.19
N ILE A 131 0.94 3.56 -15.78
CA ILE A 131 1.30 3.54 -14.35
C ILE A 131 2.16 4.73 -13.99
N VAL A 132 2.00 5.20 -12.76
CA VAL A 132 2.90 6.15 -12.10
C VAL A 132 3.68 5.40 -11.06
N ILE A 133 5.01 5.48 -11.13
CA ILE A 133 5.91 4.93 -10.11
C ILE A 133 6.58 6.03 -9.32
N ASP A 134 6.80 5.80 -8.03
CA ASP A 134 7.48 6.75 -7.14
C ASP A 134 8.09 6.03 -5.92
N GLY A 135 9.10 6.66 -5.33
CA GLY A 135 9.80 6.22 -4.13
C GLY A 135 9.52 7.12 -2.94
N HIS A 136 9.45 6.54 -1.74
CA HIS A 136 9.19 7.31 -0.54
C HIS A 136 9.89 6.78 0.70
N GLU A 137 10.56 7.68 1.44
CA GLU A 137 11.48 7.31 2.51
C GLU A 137 10.92 7.40 3.94
N LYS A 138 9.76 8.05 4.17
CA LYS A 138 9.32 8.31 5.56
C LYS A 138 8.80 7.07 6.27
N VAL A 139 8.21 6.13 5.54
CA VAL A 139 7.89 4.79 6.04
C VAL A 139 9.10 3.91 5.73
N SER A 140 9.76 3.36 6.73
CA SER A 140 10.96 2.52 6.55
C SER A 140 11.07 1.50 7.68
N SER A 141 11.43 0.27 7.33
CA SER A 141 11.60 -0.81 8.30
C SER A 141 12.97 -0.71 8.98
N ARG A 142 13.12 -1.32 10.16
CA ARG A 142 14.46 -1.54 10.74
C ARG A 142 15.22 -2.54 9.88
N CYS A 143 16.55 -2.43 9.83
CA CYS A 143 17.36 -3.45 9.16
C CYS A 143 17.58 -4.64 10.09
N SER A 144 17.35 -5.86 9.59
CA SER A 144 17.71 -7.11 10.26
C SER A 144 19.18 -7.51 10.04
N THR A 145 19.84 -6.93 9.03
CA THR A 145 21.21 -7.23 8.58
C THR A 145 22.10 -5.98 8.56
N ALA A 146 23.25 -6.04 7.87
CA ALA A 146 24.17 -4.93 7.71
C ALA A 146 23.46 -3.66 7.23
N THR A 147 23.88 -2.52 7.77
CA THR A 147 23.25 -1.24 7.49
C THR A 147 23.37 -0.89 5.99
N PRO A 148 22.25 -0.64 5.28
CA PRO A 148 22.31 -0.38 3.85
C PRO A 148 22.96 0.97 3.58
N ALA A 149 23.47 1.12 2.36
CA ALA A 149 23.82 2.43 1.83
C ALA A 149 22.58 3.34 1.87
N HIS A 150 22.80 4.61 2.19
CA HIS A 150 21.76 5.64 2.22
C HIS A 150 22.10 6.74 1.24
N GLY A 151 21.08 7.24 0.56
CA GLY A 151 21.19 8.44 -0.27
C GLY A 151 21.38 9.70 0.59
N GLY A 152 21.95 10.73 0.00
CA GLY A 152 22.10 12.05 0.63
C GLY A 152 23.35 12.21 1.50
N ARG A 153 23.43 13.37 2.17
CA ARG A 153 24.59 13.75 2.98
C ARG A 153 24.62 12.96 4.29
N PRO A 154 25.78 12.41 4.70
CA PRO A 154 25.93 11.81 6.01
C PRO A 154 25.47 12.76 7.12
N ARG A 155 24.87 12.21 8.18
CA ARG A 155 24.46 13.01 9.32
C ARG A 155 25.68 13.67 9.97
N LYS A 156 25.51 14.92 10.42
CA LYS A 156 26.59 15.70 11.05
C LYS A 156 27.15 15.02 12.31
N ASP A 157 26.33 14.23 12.99
CA ASP A 157 26.68 13.49 14.21
C ASP A 157 27.32 12.11 13.93
N GLY A 158 27.53 11.75 12.66
CA GLY A 158 28.08 10.46 12.26
C GLY A 158 27.14 9.27 12.49
N THR A 159 25.89 9.51 12.92
CA THR A 159 24.95 8.41 13.18
C THR A 159 24.53 7.75 11.87
N VAL A 160 24.70 6.43 11.81
CA VAL A 160 24.26 5.63 10.68
C VAL A 160 22.78 5.27 10.84
N LYS A 161 21.97 5.55 9.82
CA LYS A 161 20.54 5.21 9.81
C LYS A 161 20.42 3.68 9.74
N LYS A 162 19.86 3.03 10.75
CA LYS A 162 19.67 1.56 10.81
C LYS A 162 18.30 1.13 10.28
N ARG A 163 17.91 1.68 9.13
CA ARG A 163 16.59 1.48 8.53
C ARG A 163 16.72 1.26 7.04
N THR A 164 15.72 0.67 6.41
CA THR A 164 15.64 0.62 4.95
C THR A 164 15.47 2.04 4.37
N ASN A 165 15.65 2.17 3.06
CA ASN A 165 15.51 3.44 2.37
C ASN A 165 14.05 3.83 2.14
N GLY A 166 13.10 2.93 2.38
CA GLY A 166 11.67 3.19 2.36
C GLY A 166 10.91 2.21 1.49
N TRP A 167 9.93 2.70 0.74
CA TRP A 167 9.09 1.90 -0.14
C TRP A 167 8.96 2.54 -1.52
N PHE A 168 8.80 1.70 -2.54
CA PHE A 168 8.58 2.08 -3.92
C PHE A 168 7.21 1.54 -4.35
N LEU A 169 6.40 2.37 -5.00
CA LEU A 169 5.03 2.03 -5.43
C LEU A 169 4.87 2.19 -6.93
N ALA A 170 4.03 1.34 -7.51
CA ALA A 170 3.41 1.53 -8.81
C ALA A 170 1.90 1.72 -8.62
N VAL A 171 1.33 2.77 -9.20
CA VAL A 171 -0.08 3.16 -9.00
C VAL A 171 -0.72 3.49 -10.34
N HIS A 172 -1.93 2.97 -10.56
CA HIS A 172 -2.76 3.30 -11.72
C HIS A 172 -3.35 4.72 -11.56
N PRO A 173 -3.09 5.66 -12.48
CA PRO A 173 -3.42 7.07 -12.30
C PRO A 173 -4.92 7.39 -12.34
N GLU A 174 -5.73 6.62 -13.05
CA GLU A 174 -7.17 6.88 -13.16
C GLU A 174 -7.92 6.40 -11.90
N SER A 175 -7.65 5.18 -11.44
CA SER A 175 -8.38 4.60 -10.30
C SER A 175 -7.70 4.85 -8.96
N GLY A 176 -6.39 5.11 -8.93
CA GLY A 176 -5.59 5.15 -7.71
C GLY A 176 -5.31 3.76 -7.11
N LEU A 177 -5.56 2.67 -7.86
CA LEU A 177 -5.18 1.33 -7.44
C LEU A 177 -3.66 1.18 -7.43
N ILE A 178 -3.14 0.65 -6.34
CA ILE A 178 -1.72 0.29 -6.22
C ILE A 178 -1.54 -1.04 -6.95
N VAL A 179 -0.68 -1.03 -7.97
CA VAL A 179 -0.34 -2.17 -8.84
C VAL A 179 0.81 -2.98 -8.25
N GLY A 180 1.75 -2.32 -7.59
CA GLY A 180 2.94 -2.96 -7.04
C GLY A 180 3.54 -2.17 -5.89
N VAL A 181 4.19 -2.89 -4.97
CA VAL A 181 4.91 -2.30 -3.83
C VAL A 181 6.16 -3.12 -3.52
N GLN A 182 7.28 -2.42 -3.29
CA GLN A 182 8.55 -3.04 -2.99
C GLN A 182 9.32 -2.23 -1.94
N GLU A 183 9.96 -2.93 -1.01
CA GLU A 183 10.83 -2.28 -0.03
C GLU A 183 12.15 -1.84 -0.68
N MET A 184 12.57 -0.61 -0.40
CA MET A 184 13.84 -0.06 -0.87
C MET A 184 14.95 -0.43 0.10
N ILE A 185 15.63 -1.55 -0.13
CA ILE A 185 16.82 -1.93 0.65
C ILE A 185 17.94 -0.93 0.39
N HIS A 186 18.21 -0.65 -0.87
CA HIS A 186 19.15 0.38 -1.31
C HIS A 186 18.41 1.69 -1.61
N PRO A 187 19.14 2.84 -1.71
CA PRO A 187 18.54 4.07 -2.17
C PRO A 187 17.92 3.85 -3.55
N GLU A 188 16.87 4.60 -3.83
CA GLU A 188 16.19 4.54 -5.11
C GLU A 188 17.19 4.69 -6.28
N ASN A 189 17.22 3.65 -7.11
CA ASN A 189 18.16 3.50 -8.21
C ASN A 189 17.46 2.88 -9.42
N ASN A 190 18.20 2.81 -10.54
CA ASN A 190 17.65 2.29 -11.79
C ASN A 190 17.27 0.81 -11.71
N ASP A 191 18.01 -0.01 -10.94
CA ASP A 191 17.74 -1.44 -10.84
C ASP A 191 16.40 -1.71 -10.14
N LEU A 192 16.13 -1.00 -9.04
CA LEU A 192 14.85 -1.04 -8.33
C LEU A 192 13.70 -0.60 -9.25
N ALA A 193 13.87 0.53 -9.94
CA ALA A 193 12.85 1.04 -10.85
C ALA A 193 12.58 0.05 -11.99
N VAL A 194 13.61 -0.50 -12.62
CA VAL A 194 13.45 -1.48 -13.71
C VAL A 194 12.78 -2.75 -13.21
N GLY A 195 13.16 -3.29 -12.05
CA GLY A 195 12.52 -4.47 -11.47
C GLY A 195 11.03 -4.27 -11.23
N MET A 196 10.65 -3.16 -10.58
CA MET A 196 9.24 -2.81 -10.36
C MET A 196 8.46 -2.70 -11.68
N LEU A 197 9.07 -2.11 -12.72
CA LEU A 197 8.42 -1.95 -14.01
C LEU A 197 8.26 -3.29 -14.74
N GLN A 198 9.22 -4.20 -14.61
CA GLN A 198 9.13 -5.56 -15.15
C GLN A 198 7.99 -6.34 -14.49
N ASP A 199 7.91 -6.30 -13.15
CA ASP A 199 6.82 -6.92 -12.39
C ASP A 199 5.46 -6.33 -12.82
N ALA A 200 5.37 -5.00 -12.96
CA ALA A 200 4.16 -4.34 -13.42
C ALA A 200 3.79 -4.69 -14.87
N ALA A 201 4.76 -4.82 -15.77
CA ALA A 201 4.52 -5.19 -17.16
C ALA A 201 4.06 -6.65 -17.31
N GLU A 202 4.54 -7.55 -16.45
CA GLU A 202 4.04 -8.93 -16.41
C GLU A 202 2.57 -8.97 -15.97
N LEU A 203 2.18 -8.13 -15.02
CA LEU A 203 0.81 -8.04 -14.52
C LEU A 203 -0.14 -7.28 -15.46
N LEU A 204 0.37 -6.28 -16.20
CA LEU A 204 -0.43 -5.35 -17.00
C LEU A 204 -0.13 -5.51 -18.50
N PRO A 205 -0.81 -6.42 -19.21
CA PRO A 205 -0.53 -6.70 -20.63
C PRO A 205 -0.86 -5.53 -21.56
N ALA A 206 -1.64 -4.55 -21.09
CA ALA A 206 -2.01 -3.35 -21.84
C ALA A 206 -1.08 -2.16 -21.58
N LEU A 207 -0.10 -2.29 -20.68
CA LEU A 207 0.77 -1.20 -20.27
C LEU A 207 1.53 -0.59 -21.46
N ASP A 208 1.28 0.68 -21.74
CA ASP A 208 1.91 1.40 -22.86
C ASP A 208 2.54 2.74 -22.47
N CYS A 209 2.33 3.19 -21.22
CA CYS A 209 2.88 4.42 -20.68
C CYS A 209 3.38 4.24 -19.24
N ILE A 210 4.62 4.65 -18.98
CA ILE A 210 5.21 4.70 -17.65
C ILE A 210 5.55 6.14 -17.30
N ILE A 211 5.16 6.58 -16.10
CA ILE A 211 5.43 7.91 -15.56
C ILE A 211 6.29 7.76 -14.31
N TYR A 212 7.42 8.46 -14.27
CA TYR A 212 8.38 8.40 -13.17
C TYR A 212 9.16 9.71 -13.10
N ASP A 213 9.26 10.35 -11.94
CA ASP A 213 9.98 11.62 -11.76
C ASP A 213 11.43 11.57 -12.30
N ARG A 214 12.12 10.43 -12.15
CA ARG A 214 13.50 10.22 -12.62
C ARG A 214 13.59 9.43 -13.90
N MET A 215 12.53 9.40 -14.71
CA MET A 215 12.49 8.64 -15.96
C MET A 215 13.66 8.98 -16.88
N CYS A 216 14.12 10.23 -16.95
CA CYS A 216 15.26 10.59 -17.81
C CYS A 216 16.58 9.91 -17.39
N CYS A 217 16.77 9.64 -16.09
CA CYS A 217 17.93 8.94 -15.56
C CYS A 217 17.80 7.42 -15.75
N ALA A 218 16.58 6.90 -15.68
CA ALA A 218 16.29 5.48 -15.82
C ALA A 218 16.11 5.02 -17.28
N LEU A 219 15.82 5.92 -18.22
CA LEU A 219 15.38 5.60 -19.59
C LEU A 219 16.30 4.60 -20.30
N GLN A 220 17.62 4.77 -20.18
CA GLN A 220 18.58 3.86 -20.83
C GLN A 220 18.57 2.45 -20.23
N ALA A 221 18.35 2.34 -18.91
CA ALA A 221 18.25 1.04 -18.25
C ALA A 221 16.93 0.36 -18.61
N VAL A 222 15.82 1.12 -18.56
CA VAL A 222 14.48 0.67 -18.92
C VAL A 222 14.41 0.14 -20.36
N ARG A 223 14.99 0.86 -21.33
CA ARG A 223 15.00 0.46 -22.74
C ARG A 223 15.83 -0.78 -23.07
N LYS A 224 16.69 -1.24 -22.15
CA LYS A 224 17.43 -2.49 -22.30
C LYS A 224 16.63 -3.71 -21.86
N SER A 225 15.47 -3.51 -21.24
CA SER A 225 14.62 -4.61 -20.80
C SER A 225 13.71 -5.07 -21.92
N ASP A 226 13.82 -6.36 -22.28
CA ASP A 226 12.94 -6.98 -23.27
C ASP A 226 11.47 -6.97 -22.83
N MET A 227 11.19 -7.06 -21.54
CA MET A 227 9.83 -7.00 -20.96
C MET A 227 9.16 -5.63 -21.12
N LEU A 228 9.92 -4.56 -21.37
CA LEU A 228 9.41 -3.19 -21.48
C LEU A 228 9.44 -2.67 -22.92
N GLN A 229 9.75 -3.53 -23.90
CA GLN A 229 9.89 -3.14 -25.30
C GLN A 229 8.59 -2.62 -25.92
N ASP A 230 7.44 -3.13 -25.45
CA ASP A 230 6.12 -2.78 -25.98
C ASP A 230 5.58 -1.45 -25.39
N VAL A 231 6.23 -0.93 -24.34
CA VAL A 231 5.88 0.36 -23.75
C VAL A 231 6.29 1.49 -24.67
N LYS A 232 5.32 2.30 -25.10
CA LYS A 232 5.49 3.36 -26.10
C LYS A 232 5.93 4.69 -25.50
N TYR A 233 5.52 4.95 -24.26
CA TYR A 233 5.68 6.26 -23.61
C TYR A 233 6.43 6.13 -22.29
N PHE A 234 7.52 6.87 -22.17
CA PHE A 234 8.30 7.00 -20.94
C PHE A 234 8.35 8.47 -20.57
N CYS A 235 7.69 8.81 -19.48
CA CYS A 235 7.44 10.20 -19.13
C CYS A 235 7.99 10.55 -17.76
N VAL A 236 8.43 11.79 -17.62
CA VAL A 236 8.61 12.43 -16.32
C VAL A 236 7.26 12.93 -15.84
N ASP A 237 7.00 12.80 -14.53
CA ASP A 237 5.83 13.40 -13.89
C ASP A 237 5.75 14.91 -14.16
N LYS A 238 4.54 15.43 -14.41
CA LYS A 238 4.37 16.84 -14.82
C LYS A 238 4.90 17.84 -13.80
N PHE A 239 4.75 17.56 -12.50
CA PHE A 239 5.22 18.46 -11.45
C PHE A 239 6.75 18.52 -11.44
N HIS A 240 7.41 17.38 -11.59
CA HIS A 240 8.87 17.29 -11.63
C HIS A 240 9.48 17.79 -12.95
N ALA A 241 8.74 17.75 -14.06
CA ALA A 241 9.22 18.08 -15.40
C ALA A 241 9.89 19.47 -15.51
N HIS A 242 9.50 20.45 -14.68
CA HIS A 242 10.14 21.78 -14.63
C HIS A 242 11.61 21.74 -14.18
N GLY A 243 12.01 20.73 -13.42
CA GLY A 243 13.41 20.55 -12.98
C GLY A 243 14.31 19.90 -14.03
N HIS A 244 13.77 19.47 -15.17
CA HIS A 244 14.52 18.79 -16.21
C HIS A 244 15.03 19.75 -17.28
N GLY A 245 16.15 19.39 -17.91
CA GLY A 245 16.72 20.17 -19.01
C GLY A 245 15.76 20.30 -20.19
N THR A 246 15.93 21.38 -20.97
CA THR A 246 15.09 21.71 -22.13
C THR A 246 15.11 20.67 -23.26
N ASN A 247 16.06 19.74 -23.24
CA ASN A 247 16.22 18.67 -24.22
C ASN A 247 15.89 17.29 -23.64
N CYS A 248 15.21 17.23 -22.48
CA CYS A 248 14.87 15.98 -21.83
C CYS A 248 13.89 15.16 -22.69
N PRO A 249 14.26 13.93 -23.13
CA PRO A 249 13.43 13.11 -24.03
C PRO A 249 12.12 12.62 -23.38
N CYS A 250 12.06 12.68 -22.05
CA CYS A 250 10.94 12.19 -21.24
C CYS A 250 10.03 13.32 -20.75
N SER A 251 10.37 14.58 -20.99
CA SER A 251 9.64 15.71 -20.41
C SER A 251 8.38 16.03 -21.22
N PRO A 252 7.18 16.03 -20.60
CA PRO A 252 5.96 16.48 -21.27
C PRO A 252 6.03 17.96 -21.67
N LEU A 253 6.77 18.79 -20.94
CA LEU A 253 6.94 20.22 -21.26
C LEU A 253 7.73 20.46 -22.56
N VAL A 254 8.55 19.48 -22.96
CA VAL A 254 9.40 19.55 -24.17
C VAL A 254 8.70 18.88 -25.35
N HIS A 255 8.02 17.76 -25.12
CA HIS A 255 7.45 16.93 -26.17
C HIS A 255 5.92 16.96 -26.18
N LYS A 256 5.35 17.68 -27.16
CA LYS A 256 3.88 17.81 -27.34
C LYS A 256 3.12 16.47 -27.39
N LYS A 257 3.75 15.40 -27.87
CA LYS A 257 3.14 14.05 -27.89
C LYS A 257 2.94 13.51 -26.47
N LEU A 258 3.93 13.71 -25.58
CA LEU A 258 3.85 13.30 -24.19
C LEU A 258 2.86 14.18 -23.42
N ASP A 259 2.91 15.50 -23.62
CA ASP A 259 1.91 16.42 -23.04
C ASP A 259 0.48 16.03 -23.40
N LYS A 260 0.22 15.74 -24.68
CA LYS A 260 -1.09 15.26 -25.13
C LYS A 260 -1.46 13.92 -24.50
N ARG A 261 -0.52 12.97 -24.38
CA ARG A 261 -0.77 11.65 -23.77
C ARG A 261 -1.16 11.78 -22.30
N LEU A 262 -0.52 12.70 -21.58
CA LEU A 262 -0.70 12.89 -20.14
C LEU A 262 -1.75 13.93 -19.77
N ARG A 263 -2.43 14.56 -20.73
CA ARG A 263 -3.31 15.72 -20.49
C ARG A 263 -4.24 15.50 -19.31
N ASP A 264 -4.93 14.37 -19.31
CA ASP A 264 -5.97 14.00 -18.34
C ASP A 264 -5.49 12.89 -17.39
N VAL A 265 -4.18 12.68 -17.30
CA VAL A 265 -3.58 11.66 -16.43
C VAL A 265 -3.11 12.30 -15.12
N ASN A 266 -3.54 11.76 -13.98
CA ASN A 266 -3.05 12.17 -12.66
C ASN A 266 -1.63 11.64 -12.43
N THR A 267 -0.63 12.38 -12.90
CA THR A 267 0.79 11.97 -12.80
C THR A 267 1.33 12.00 -11.36
N SER A 268 0.61 12.62 -10.42
CA SER A 268 1.00 12.72 -9.01
C SER A 268 0.32 11.70 -8.09
N VAL A 269 -0.42 10.73 -8.65
CA VAL A 269 -1.21 9.75 -7.87
C VAL A 269 -0.35 8.95 -6.88
N ALA A 270 0.91 8.65 -7.22
CA ALA A 270 1.79 7.86 -6.38
C ALA A 270 2.20 8.65 -5.12
N GLU A 271 2.60 9.91 -5.29
CA GLU A 271 2.88 10.83 -4.18
C GLU A 271 1.63 11.09 -3.32
N GLN A 272 0.45 11.26 -3.93
CA GLN A 272 -0.83 11.40 -3.22
C GLN A 272 -1.14 10.15 -2.38
N THR A 273 -0.88 8.97 -2.94
CA THR A 273 -1.06 7.69 -2.26
C THR A 273 -0.06 7.57 -1.11
N PHE A 274 1.22 7.89 -1.32
CA PHE A 274 2.19 7.91 -0.23
C PHE A 274 1.83 8.90 0.86
N ALA A 275 1.24 10.04 0.53
CA ALA A 275 0.80 11.02 1.52
C ALA A 275 -0.18 10.43 2.55
N SER A 276 -1.02 9.47 2.16
CA SER A 276 -1.87 8.73 3.12
C SER A 276 -1.02 7.78 3.99
N PHE A 277 -0.10 7.03 3.39
CA PHE A 277 0.81 6.11 4.09
C PHE A 277 1.72 6.82 5.12
N ARG A 278 2.11 8.07 4.84
CA ARG A 278 2.93 8.90 5.76
C ARG A 278 2.32 9.06 7.13
N ASN A 279 0.98 9.07 7.23
CA ASN A 279 0.29 9.22 8.51
C ASN A 279 0.55 8.03 9.45
N TYR A 280 0.94 6.88 8.92
CA TYR A 280 1.28 5.68 9.68
C TYR A 280 2.79 5.51 9.90
N ALA A 281 3.62 6.46 9.43
CA ALA A 281 5.07 6.34 9.51
C ALA A 281 5.53 6.07 10.94
N ARG A 282 4.99 6.76 11.95
CA ARG A 282 5.35 6.50 13.36
C ARG A 282 5.10 5.04 13.77
N THR A 283 3.95 4.49 13.38
CA THR A 283 3.52 3.13 13.72
C THR A 283 4.36 2.09 13.00
N PHE A 284 4.45 2.16 11.67
CA PHE A 284 5.28 1.23 10.87
C PHE A 284 6.75 1.31 11.28
N ASN A 285 7.25 2.50 11.55
CA ASN A 285 8.64 2.68 11.93
C ASN A 285 8.97 2.14 13.34
N ALA A 286 7.97 1.81 14.16
CA ALA A 286 8.20 1.18 15.46
C ALA A 286 8.24 -0.36 15.38
N MET A 287 7.73 -0.95 14.30
CA MET A 287 7.59 -2.40 14.13
C MET A 287 8.92 -3.11 13.86
N SER A 288 8.92 -4.43 14.05
CA SER A 288 9.96 -5.32 13.52
C SER A 288 9.96 -5.29 11.97
N PRO A 289 11.04 -5.73 11.30
CA PRO A 289 11.10 -5.72 9.85
C PRO A 289 9.95 -6.53 9.21
N GLN A 290 9.72 -7.76 9.66
CA GLN A 290 8.67 -8.64 9.15
C GLN A 290 7.28 -8.07 9.39
N THR A 291 7.02 -7.53 10.58
CA THR A 291 5.73 -6.91 10.92
C THR A 291 5.48 -5.65 10.09
N SER A 292 6.50 -4.80 9.91
CA SER A 292 6.43 -3.63 9.03
C SER A 292 6.07 -4.05 7.60
N PHE A 293 6.78 -5.03 7.06
CA PHE A 293 6.57 -5.52 5.70
C PHE A 293 5.15 -6.08 5.50
N PHE A 294 4.72 -6.98 6.40
CA PHE A 294 3.37 -7.55 6.37
C PHE A 294 2.29 -6.47 6.40
N TYR A 295 2.39 -5.51 7.32
CA TYR A 295 1.38 -4.47 7.45
C TYR A 295 1.36 -3.48 6.30
N VAL A 296 2.50 -3.19 5.66
CA VAL A 296 2.51 -2.38 4.44
C VAL A 296 1.71 -3.07 3.34
N LEU A 297 1.97 -4.36 3.07
CA LEU A 297 1.18 -5.13 2.10
C LEU A 297 -0.31 -5.16 2.45
N LEU A 298 -0.64 -5.42 3.71
CA LEU A 298 -2.03 -5.42 4.19
C LEU A 298 -2.71 -4.06 4.00
N TYR A 299 -2.00 -2.96 4.24
CA TYR A 299 -2.57 -1.62 4.07
C TYR A 299 -2.76 -1.26 2.60
N VAL A 300 -1.84 -1.70 1.73
CA VAL A 300 -1.98 -1.56 0.28
C VAL A 300 -3.23 -2.31 -0.22
N GLN A 301 -3.47 -3.54 0.27
CA GLN A 301 -4.68 -4.28 -0.07
C GLN A 301 -5.95 -3.57 0.39
N LYS A 302 -6.00 -3.17 1.66
CA LYS A 302 -7.15 -2.44 2.23
C LYS A 302 -7.41 -1.14 1.47
N HIS A 303 -6.35 -0.43 1.06
CA HIS A 303 -6.47 0.72 0.16
C HIS A 303 -7.14 0.32 -1.15
N ASN A 304 -6.66 -0.71 -1.85
CA ASN A 304 -7.25 -1.15 -3.11
C ASN A 304 -8.71 -1.60 -2.97
N GLU A 305 -9.05 -2.31 -1.90
CA GLU A 305 -10.44 -2.69 -1.61
C GLU A 305 -11.36 -1.49 -1.42
N LEU A 306 -10.88 -0.44 -0.73
CA LEU A 306 -11.65 0.78 -0.53
C LEU A 306 -11.79 1.58 -1.82
N ILE A 307 -10.74 1.66 -2.63
CA ILE A 307 -10.80 2.25 -3.98
C ILE A 307 -11.84 1.53 -4.84
N ARG A 308 -11.84 0.19 -4.87
CA ARG A 308 -12.85 -0.61 -5.59
C ARG A 308 -14.28 -0.35 -5.10
N LYS A 309 -14.44 -0.02 -3.82
CA LYS A 309 -15.73 0.35 -3.20
C LYS A 309 -16.06 1.84 -3.37
N ASN A 310 -15.29 2.59 -4.15
CA ASN A 310 -15.41 4.05 -4.32
C ASN A 310 -15.35 4.83 -2.99
N SER A 311 -14.63 4.29 -2.00
CA SER A 311 -14.46 4.89 -0.68
C SER A 311 -13.08 5.52 -0.56
N VAL A 312 -12.99 6.83 -0.80
CA VAL A 312 -11.72 7.58 -0.73
C VAL A 312 -11.52 8.32 0.60
N SER A 313 -12.39 8.14 1.59
CA SER A 313 -12.36 8.87 2.86
C SER A 313 -11.13 8.59 3.73
N HIS A 314 -10.39 7.53 3.45
CA HIS A 314 -9.10 7.22 4.12
C HIS A 314 -7.93 7.99 3.53
N LEU A 315 -8.08 8.58 2.34
CA LEU A 315 -7.06 9.41 1.72
C LEU A 315 -7.00 10.78 2.39
N SER A 316 -5.82 11.40 2.32
CA SER A 316 -5.66 12.78 2.78
C SER A 316 -6.60 13.70 1.98
N PRO A 317 -7.26 14.69 2.62
CA PRO A 317 -8.10 15.67 1.93
C PRO A 317 -7.37 16.36 0.76
N PHE A 318 -6.05 16.54 0.89
CA PHE A 318 -5.19 17.13 -0.13
C PHE A 318 -4.97 16.24 -1.38
N GLY A 319 -5.18 14.92 -1.27
CA GLY A 319 -5.13 13.98 -2.41
C GLY A 319 -6.49 13.58 -2.95
N SER A 320 -7.57 13.84 -2.21
CA SER A 320 -8.93 13.38 -2.54
C SER A 320 -9.60 14.23 -3.64
N GLY A 321 -9.18 15.48 -3.81
CA GLY A 321 -9.79 16.43 -4.75
C GLY A 321 -9.75 16.00 -6.21
N MET A 322 -8.75 15.22 -6.64
CA MET A 322 -8.65 14.73 -8.02
C MET A 322 -9.30 13.35 -8.24
N LEU A 323 -9.29 12.47 -7.24
CA LEU A 323 -9.90 11.13 -7.36
C LEU A 323 -11.44 11.17 -7.26
N ALA A 324 -12.00 12.18 -6.58
CA ALA A 324 -13.44 12.41 -6.51
C ALA A 324 -14.04 12.90 -7.84
N GLU A 325 -13.26 13.61 -8.67
CA GLU A 325 -13.72 14.06 -10.00
C GLU A 325 -13.73 12.91 -11.01
N ALA A 326 -12.75 11.99 -10.97
CA ALA A 326 -12.72 10.81 -11.83
C ALA A 326 -13.91 9.85 -11.58
N SER A 327 -14.37 9.74 -10.33
CA SER A 327 -15.53 8.90 -9.96
C SER A 327 -16.88 9.52 -10.37
N SER A 328 -16.92 10.80 -10.71
CA SER A 328 -18.13 11.47 -11.23
C SER A 328 -18.35 11.28 -12.74
N LEU A 329 -17.37 10.74 -13.48
CA LEU A 329 -17.41 10.58 -14.93
C LEU A 329 -17.86 9.18 -15.41
N HIS A 330 -18.34 8.31 -14.52
CA HIS A 330 -18.81 6.94 -14.85
C HIS A 330 -20.27 6.65 -14.47
N GLY A 331 -21.08 7.67 -14.22
CA GLY A 331 -22.52 7.51 -14.11
C GLY A 331 -23.23 8.54 -14.98
N ASP A 332 -23.67 8.14 -16.17
CA ASP A 332 -24.60 8.96 -16.92
C ASP A 332 -25.83 8.19 -17.39
N ALA A 333 -26.97 8.88 -17.19
CA ALA A 333 -28.31 8.69 -17.74
C ALA A 333 -29.10 7.38 -17.47
N SER A 334 -30.08 7.44 -16.55
CA SER A 334 -31.52 7.58 -16.91
C SER A 334 -32.48 7.13 -15.79
N SER A 335 -33.26 8.07 -15.26
CA SER A 335 -34.72 7.97 -14.94
C SER A 335 -35.07 9.14 -14.01
N VAL A 336 -35.61 10.23 -14.55
CA VAL A 336 -37.04 10.56 -14.54
C VAL A 336 -37.62 10.62 -13.12
N LEU A 337 -37.81 11.84 -12.62
CA LEU A 337 -39.12 12.34 -12.19
C LEU A 337 -39.05 13.87 -12.03
N GLU A 338 -39.57 14.56 -13.04
CA GLU A 338 -40.25 15.84 -12.84
C GLU A 338 -41.47 15.60 -11.95
N VAL A 339 -41.61 16.35 -10.86
CA VAL A 339 -42.91 16.93 -10.47
C VAL A 339 -42.62 18.31 -9.88
N GLY A 340 -43.09 19.34 -10.58
CA GLY A 340 -43.08 20.71 -10.10
C GLY A 340 -44.23 21.06 -9.15
N SER A 341 -44.17 22.32 -8.73
CA SER A 341 -45.28 23.17 -8.29
C SER A 341 -45.80 23.08 -6.85
N SER A 342 -45.48 24.14 -6.11
CA SER A 342 -46.43 25.10 -5.51
C SER A 342 -47.22 24.74 -4.24
N MET A 343 -47.29 25.76 -3.37
CA MET A 343 -48.18 25.98 -2.21
C MET A 343 -47.86 25.22 -0.91
N ARG A 344 -47.22 25.88 0.05
CA ARG A 344 -47.85 26.82 1.00
C ARG A 344 -46.82 27.73 1.64
#